data_AF-A0A0F9VB56-F1
#
_entry.id   AF-A0A0F9VB56-F1
#
_cell.length_a   1.000
_cell.length_b   1.000
_cell.length_c   1.000
_cell.angle_alpha   90.00
_cell.angle_beta   90.00
_cell.angle_gamma   90.00
#
_symmetry.space_group_name_H-M   'P 1'
#
loop_
_entity.id
_entity.type
_entity.pdbx_description
1 polymer ?
#
loop_
_entity_poly.entity_id
_entity_poly.type
_entity_poly.pdbx_seq_one_letter_code
_entity_poly.pdbx_strand_id
1 'polypeptide(L)'
;MAKPEFKFNTTTLAFPELLSGYQAPPRYTKTLNVSDGSVLEVVVHNIFRQATIELVQFDDRAFFLSLHAWWAHAGQGKQYSFAFDSAKKVDTLLDGAAVSGQAVVPVTSTTGITVDSEYLLRKEDSSDREIAEVLSIVAGVSFTAKANLVYSYVAGDLCRDPDFFPRVRSIDDRLPVFENAVKTFTLVHQFREDSE
;
A
#
# COMPACT_ATOMS: atom_id res chain seq x y z
N MET A 1 -13.20 12.62 1.77
CA MET A 1 -11.74 12.73 1.99
C MET A 1 -11.22 11.37 2.36
N ALA A 2 -10.09 10.96 1.78
CA ALA A 2 -9.41 9.72 2.14
C ALA A 2 -9.04 9.75 3.62
N LYS A 3 -9.32 8.66 4.34
CA LYS A 3 -8.95 8.48 5.74
C LYS A 3 -7.93 7.36 5.82
N PRO A 4 -6.64 7.66 6.03
CA PRO A 4 -5.65 6.62 6.13
C PRO A 4 -5.94 5.69 7.30
N GLU A 5 -5.54 4.43 7.17
CA GLU A 5 -5.63 3.47 8.26
C GLU A 5 -4.42 2.55 8.29
N PHE A 6 -3.96 2.24 9.50
CA PHE A 6 -3.13 1.07 9.74
C PHE A 6 -3.97 -0.02 10.38
N LYS A 7 -3.83 -1.27 9.93
CA LYS A 7 -4.43 -2.43 10.57
C LYS A 7 -3.36 -3.43 10.97
N PHE A 8 -3.39 -3.82 12.24
CA PHE A 8 -2.41 -4.71 12.83
C PHE A 8 -3.11 -5.58 13.89
N ASN A 9 -2.89 -6.90 13.85
CA ASN A 9 -3.65 -7.86 14.65
C ASN A 9 -5.17 -7.64 14.47
N THR A 10 -5.89 -7.40 15.57
CA THR A 10 -7.32 -7.03 15.60
C THR A 10 -7.56 -5.53 15.68
N THR A 11 -6.50 -4.72 15.74
CA THR A 11 -6.58 -3.26 15.94
C THR A 11 -6.57 -2.53 14.60
N THR A 12 -7.37 -1.47 14.53
CA THR A 12 -7.36 -0.51 13.42
C THR A 12 -7.05 0.87 13.98
N LEU A 13 -5.98 1.49 13.50
CA LEU A 13 -5.67 2.89 13.72
C LEU A 13 -6.19 3.67 12.52
N ALA A 14 -7.36 4.31 12.67
CA ALA A 14 -7.86 5.26 11.69
C ALA A 14 -7.28 6.64 11.98
N PHE A 15 -6.69 7.27 10.97
CA PHE A 15 -6.16 8.61 11.10
C PHE A 15 -7.28 9.66 11.14
N PRO A 16 -7.14 10.73 11.93
CA PRO A 16 -8.05 11.87 11.90
C PRO A 16 -7.93 12.62 10.55
N GLU A 17 -8.68 13.71 10.41
CA GLU A 17 -8.65 14.54 9.21
C GLU A 17 -7.22 14.98 8.85
N LEU A 18 -6.86 14.78 7.58
CA LEU A 18 -5.54 15.10 7.05
C LEU A 18 -5.40 16.61 6.81
N LEU A 19 -4.25 17.19 7.16
CA LEU A 19 -3.95 18.60 6.89
C LEU A 19 -3.64 18.87 5.42
N SER A 20 -2.94 17.93 4.80
CA SER A 20 -2.58 17.94 3.40
C SER A 20 -2.77 16.53 2.85
N GLY A 21 -3.08 16.46 1.55
CA GLY A 21 -3.23 15.17 0.88
C GLY A 21 -1.95 14.34 1.00
N TYR A 22 -2.12 13.03 1.07
CA TYR A 22 -1.02 12.10 0.98
C TYR A 22 -0.31 12.22 -0.40
N GLN A 23 1.02 12.08 -0.44
CA GLN A 23 1.80 11.98 -1.68
C GLN A 23 2.17 10.53 -1.96
N ALA A 24 1.81 10.00 -3.14
CA ALA A 24 2.12 8.65 -3.60
C ALA A 24 3.55 8.23 -3.19
N PRO A 25 3.76 7.04 -2.59
CA PRO A 25 5.02 6.75 -1.92
C PRO A 25 6.12 6.63 -2.97
N PRO A 26 7.12 7.54 -2.98
CA PRO A 26 8.25 7.38 -3.86
C PRO A 26 8.98 6.08 -3.50
N ARG A 27 9.35 5.33 -4.54
CA ARG A 27 10.26 4.20 -4.37
C ARG A 27 11.67 4.74 -4.23
N TYR A 28 12.40 4.27 -3.23
CA TYR A 28 13.82 4.55 -3.12
C TYR A 28 14.58 3.29 -2.72
N THR A 29 15.82 3.20 -3.20
CA THR A 29 16.73 2.12 -2.87
C THR A 29 17.51 2.51 -1.62
N LYS A 30 17.54 1.66 -0.61
CA LYS A 30 18.41 1.82 0.56
C LYS A 30 19.28 0.57 0.69
N THR A 31 20.56 0.77 0.94
CA THR A 31 21.47 -0.35 1.21
C THR A 31 21.30 -0.78 2.66
N LEU A 32 20.99 -2.07 2.87
CA LEU A 32 21.01 -2.69 4.19
C LEU A 32 22.15 -3.70 4.22
N ASN A 33 23.00 -3.62 5.24
CA ASN A 33 23.98 -4.66 5.52
C ASN A 33 23.26 -5.76 6.30
N VAL A 34 23.13 -6.94 5.68
CA VAL A 34 22.61 -8.14 6.35
C VAL A 34 23.81 -8.98 6.76
N SER A 35 24.02 -9.19 8.07
CA SER A 35 25.01 -10.14 8.57
C SER A 35 24.28 -11.42 8.98
N ASP A 36 24.57 -12.54 8.33
CA ASP A 36 23.97 -13.85 8.64
C ASP A 36 24.84 -14.71 9.58
N GLY A 37 25.65 -14.11 10.44
CA GLY A 37 26.51 -14.88 11.36
C GLY A 37 27.64 -15.69 10.69
N SER A 38 27.68 -15.76 9.35
CA SER A 38 28.84 -16.14 8.55
C SER A 38 29.38 -14.88 7.85
N VAL A 39 30.70 -14.77 7.68
CA VAL A 39 31.39 -13.53 7.28
C VAL A 39 31.23 -13.24 5.79
N LEU A 40 30.00 -13.00 5.34
CA LEU A 40 29.68 -12.48 4.01
C LEU A 40 28.65 -11.35 4.17
N GLU A 41 29.11 -10.10 4.11
CA GLU A 41 28.22 -8.95 3.95
C GLU A 41 27.63 -9.00 2.53
N VAL A 42 26.36 -9.42 2.42
CA VAL A 42 25.63 -9.33 1.16
C VAL A 42 25.01 -7.94 1.08
N VAL A 43 25.46 -7.14 0.09
CA VAL A 43 24.81 -5.88 -0.28
C VAL A 43 23.53 -6.22 -1.03
N VAL A 44 22.39 -6.18 -0.34
CA VAL A 44 21.08 -6.35 -0.98
C VAL A 44 20.48 -4.97 -1.25
N HIS A 45 20.23 -4.67 -2.52
CA HIS A 45 19.43 -3.52 -2.91
C HIS A 45 17.96 -3.85 -2.72
N ASN A 46 17.40 -3.41 -1.60
CA ASN A 46 15.98 -3.54 -1.32
C ASN A 46 15.24 -2.26 -1.77
N ILE A 47 14.07 -2.43 -2.39
CA ILE A 47 13.19 -1.33 -2.77
C ILE A 47 12.30 -1.02 -1.56
N PHE A 48 12.30 0.25 -1.16
CA PHE A 48 11.47 0.72 -0.04
C PHE A 48 10.50 1.78 -0.49
N ARG A 49 9.47 1.97 0.34
CA ARG A 49 8.49 3.03 0.20
C ARG A 49 8.51 3.92 1.44
N GLN A 50 8.32 5.22 1.22
CA GLN A 50 8.14 6.18 2.28
C GLN A 50 6.75 6.80 2.15
N ALA A 51 5.97 6.73 3.23
CA ALA A 51 4.73 7.45 3.35
C ALA A 51 4.90 8.65 4.28
N THR A 52 4.46 9.82 3.81
CA THR A 52 4.39 11.04 4.62
C THR A 52 2.94 11.39 4.87
N ILE A 53 2.53 11.45 6.13
CA ILE A 53 1.19 11.84 6.58
C ILE A 53 1.33 13.06 7.48
N GLU A 54 0.64 14.15 7.13
CA GLU A 54 0.57 15.37 7.94
C GLU A 54 -0.77 15.45 8.67
N LEU A 55 -0.71 15.55 9.99
CA LEU A 55 -1.86 15.56 10.88
C LEU A 55 -1.94 16.89 11.63
N VAL A 56 -3.16 17.37 11.83
CA VAL A 56 -3.41 18.44 12.81
C VAL A 56 -2.91 17.97 14.16
N GLN A 57 -2.35 18.87 14.96
CA GLN A 57 -2.10 18.56 16.36
C GLN A 57 -3.38 18.04 17.01
N PHE A 58 -3.32 16.84 17.58
CA PHE A 58 -4.45 16.17 18.20
C PHE A 58 -4.18 15.98 19.69
N ASP A 59 -5.20 16.25 20.52
CA ASP A 59 -5.20 15.92 21.96
C ASP A 59 -5.97 14.62 22.24
N ASP A 60 -6.31 13.85 21.20
CA ASP A 60 -7.02 12.59 21.33
C ASP A 60 -6.12 11.49 21.90
N ARG A 61 -6.28 11.26 23.21
CA ARG A 61 -5.57 10.21 23.95
C ARG A 61 -5.78 8.83 23.35
N ALA A 62 -6.96 8.52 22.81
CA ALA A 62 -7.24 7.19 22.27
C ALA A 62 -6.44 6.97 20.97
N PHE A 63 -6.39 7.97 20.10
CA PHE A 63 -5.55 7.94 18.90
C PHE A 63 -4.07 7.82 19.26
N PHE A 64 -3.58 8.63 20.20
CA PHE A 64 -2.18 8.58 20.67
C PHE A 64 -1.79 7.19 21.17
N LEU A 65 -2.62 6.57 22.02
CA LEU A 65 -2.37 5.20 22.52
C LEU A 65 -2.37 4.17 21.37
N SER A 66 -3.26 4.33 20.39
CA SER A 66 -3.36 3.42 19.25
C SER A 66 -2.15 3.56 18.30
N LEU A 67 -1.63 4.77 18.13
CA LEU A 67 -0.40 5.05 17.39
C LEU A 67 0.82 4.40 18.06
N HIS A 68 0.95 4.53 19.38
CA HIS A 68 2.01 3.85 20.13
C HIS A 68 1.87 2.33 20.13
N ALA A 69 0.64 1.80 20.18
CA ALA A 69 0.38 0.37 20.07
C ALA A 69 0.75 -0.17 18.68
N TRP A 70 0.43 0.57 17.62
CA TRP A 70 0.88 0.27 16.27
C TRP A 70 2.40 0.22 16.21
N TRP A 71 3.09 1.22 16.75
CA TRP A 71 4.56 1.26 16.73
C TRP A 71 5.19 0.11 17.52
N ALA A 72 4.64 -0.24 18.69
CA ALA A 72 5.11 -1.39 19.47
C ALA A 72 4.99 -2.72 18.69
N HIS A 73 4.06 -2.81 17.74
CA HIS A 73 3.92 -3.95 16.84
C HIS A 73 4.84 -3.84 15.62
N ALA A 74 4.75 -2.74 14.87
CA ALA A 74 5.49 -2.53 13.63
C ALA A 74 7.01 -2.42 13.85
N GLY A 75 7.45 -1.77 14.93
CA GLY A 75 8.86 -1.63 15.31
C GLY A 75 9.53 -2.95 15.73
N GLN A 76 8.75 -4.02 15.98
CA GLN A 76 9.27 -5.38 16.15
C GLN A 76 9.43 -6.12 14.80
N GLY A 77 9.25 -5.43 13.67
CA GLY A 77 9.29 -6.02 12.34
C GLY A 77 8.06 -6.87 11.99
N LYS A 78 6.98 -6.78 12.77
CA LYS A 78 5.74 -7.53 12.50
C LYS A 78 4.95 -6.90 11.35
N GLN A 79 4.23 -7.75 10.63
CA GLN A 79 3.41 -7.33 9.49
C GLN A 79 2.20 -6.53 9.94
N TYR A 80 1.85 -5.52 9.15
CA TYR A 80 0.61 -4.76 9.23
C TYR A 80 0.14 -4.40 7.82
N SER A 81 -1.10 -3.94 7.68
CA SER A 81 -1.60 -3.36 6.43
C SER A 81 -1.74 -1.85 6.54
N PHE A 82 -1.66 -1.19 5.40
CA PHE A 82 -1.79 0.24 5.28
C PHE A 82 -2.68 0.59 4.09
N ALA A 83 -3.68 1.44 4.29
CA ALA A 83 -4.47 2.04 3.22
C ALA A 83 -4.44 3.56 3.34
N PHE A 84 -4.30 4.29 2.23
CA PHE A 84 -4.48 5.74 2.24
C PHE A 84 -5.93 6.16 2.35
N ASP A 85 -6.81 5.36 1.74
CA ASP A 85 -8.23 5.50 1.92
C ASP A 85 -8.78 4.20 2.51
N SER A 86 -9.22 4.26 3.77
CA SER A 86 -9.91 3.16 4.45
C SER A 86 -11.08 2.56 3.68
N ALA A 87 -11.67 3.30 2.73
CA ALA A 87 -12.73 2.80 1.85
C ALA A 87 -12.20 2.08 0.59
N LYS A 88 -10.94 2.28 0.20
CA LYS A 88 -10.33 1.71 -1.00
C LYS A 88 -9.26 0.68 -0.63
N LYS A 89 -9.69 -0.57 -0.52
CA LYS A 89 -8.85 -1.70 -0.07
C LYS A 89 -9.01 -2.93 -0.96
N VAL A 90 -9.16 -2.68 -2.27
CA VAL A 90 -9.22 -3.76 -3.26
C VAL A 90 -7.86 -4.44 -3.30
N ASP A 91 -7.86 -5.75 -3.09
CA ASP A 91 -6.70 -6.64 -3.22
C ASP A 91 -7.25 -7.98 -3.69
N THR A 92 -7.15 -8.21 -4.99
CA THR A 92 -7.72 -9.37 -5.68
C THR A 92 -6.74 -9.89 -6.72
N LEU A 93 -7.04 -11.05 -7.27
CA LEU A 93 -6.25 -11.65 -8.35
C LEU A 93 -7.04 -11.64 -9.65
N LEU A 94 -6.33 -11.76 -10.76
CA LEU A 94 -6.94 -12.04 -12.05
C LEU A 94 -7.44 -13.49 -12.08
N ASP A 95 -8.63 -13.68 -12.65
CA ASP A 95 -9.28 -14.99 -12.77
C ASP A 95 -9.02 -15.66 -14.13
N GLY A 96 -8.37 -14.94 -15.05
CA GLY A 96 -8.10 -15.39 -16.40
C GLY A 96 -7.09 -14.52 -17.13
N ALA A 97 -6.89 -14.81 -18.42
CA ALA A 97 -6.00 -14.03 -19.25
C ALA A 97 -6.60 -12.64 -19.58
N ALA A 98 -5.81 -11.59 -19.40
CA ALA A 98 -6.11 -10.24 -19.87
C ALA A 98 -5.06 -9.88 -20.93
N VAL A 99 -5.44 -9.84 -22.21
CA VAL A 99 -4.46 -9.78 -23.31
C VAL A 99 -4.12 -8.32 -23.63
N SER A 100 -2.85 -8.03 -23.88
CA SER A 100 -2.39 -6.74 -24.42
C SER A 100 -3.22 -6.32 -25.64
N GLY A 101 -3.59 -5.04 -25.71
CA GLY A 101 -4.46 -4.50 -26.74
C GLY A 101 -5.95 -4.74 -26.53
N GLN A 102 -6.36 -5.44 -25.46
CA GLN A 102 -7.75 -5.57 -25.03
C GLN A 102 -8.00 -4.73 -23.78
N ALA A 103 -9.26 -4.45 -23.45
CA ALA A 103 -9.64 -3.65 -22.27
C ALA A 103 -10.29 -4.48 -21.14
N VAL A 104 -10.59 -5.76 -21.37
CA VAL A 104 -11.28 -6.59 -20.37
C VAL A 104 -10.27 -7.20 -19.42
N VAL A 105 -10.48 -6.99 -18.12
CA VAL A 105 -9.68 -7.54 -17.03
C VAL A 105 -10.55 -8.49 -16.20
N PRO A 106 -10.41 -9.82 -16.37
CA PRO A 106 -11.11 -10.80 -15.53
C PRO A 106 -10.50 -10.82 -14.13
N VAL A 107 -11.33 -10.74 -13.09
CA VAL A 107 -10.90 -10.70 -11.69
C VAL A 107 -11.72 -11.68 -10.86
N THR A 108 -11.09 -12.27 -9.84
CA THR A 108 -11.76 -13.23 -8.95
C THR A 108 -12.86 -12.59 -8.10
N SER A 109 -12.81 -11.27 -7.92
CA SER A 109 -13.82 -10.48 -7.22
C SER A 109 -13.84 -9.05 -7.74
N THR A 110 -15.03 -8.50 -7.97
CA THR A 110 -15.22 -7.06 -8.25
C THR A 110 -15.62 -6.28 -7.00
N THR A 111 -15.50 -6.88 -5.81
CA THR A 111 -15.91 -6.22 -4.55
C THR A 111 -15.01 -5.02 -4.27
N GLY A 112 -15.62 -3.84 -4.11
CA GLY A 112 -14.89 -2.58 -3.89
C GLY A 112 -14.32 -1.95 -5.16
N ILE A 113 -14.39 -2.63 -6.32
CA ILE A 113 -14.06 -2.04 -7.62
C ILE A 113 -15.17 -1.05 -7.99
N THR A 114 -14.80 0.15 -8.42
CA THR A 114 -15.74 1.21 -8.82
C THR A 114 -15.38 1.76 -10.18
N VAL A 115 -16.41 2.17 -10.93
CA VAL A 115 -16.23 2.90 -12.20
C VAL A 115 -15.51 4.22 -11.93
N ASP A 116 -14.67 4.65 -12.87
CA ASP A 116 -13.81 5.84 -12.78
C ASP A 116 -12.71 5.76 -11.69
N SER A 117 -12.49 4.59 -11.08
CA SER A 117 -11.34 4.35 -10.21
C SER A 117 -10.19 3.66 -10.94
N GLU A 118 -8.99 3.85 -10.41
CA GLU A 118 -7.75 3.29 -10.90
C GLU A 118 -7.31 2.07 -10.08
N TYR A 119 -6.84 1.03 -10.74
CA TYR A 119 -6.29 -0.17 -10.10
C TYR A 119 -4.94 -0.54 -10.71
N LEU A 120 -4.00 -0.94 -9.86
CA LEU A 120 -2.71 -1.50 -10.23
C LEU A 120 -2.89 -2.94 -10.69
N LEU A 121 -2.45 -3.21 -11.93
CA LEU A 121 -2.24 -4.55 -12.45
C LEU A 121 -0.75 -4.87 -12.42
N ARG A 122 -0.37 -6.01 -11.83
CA ARG A 122 1.04 -6.42 -11.71
C ARG A 122 1.18 -7.91 -11.96
N LYS A 123 2.14 -8.28 -12.79
CA LYS A 123 2.52 -9.69 -12.96
C LYS A 123 3.19 -10.21 -11.70
N GLU A 124 2.89 -11.44 -11.31
CA GLU A 124 3.56 -12.03 -10.15
C GLU A 124 5.04 -12.32 -10.44
N ASP A 125 5.35 -12.81 -11.64
CA ASP A 125 6.69 -13.26 -12.02
C ASP A 125 7.51 -12.22 -12.81
N SER A 126 7.10 -10.95 -12.83
CA SER A 126 7.76 -9.90 -13.62
C SER A 126 7.62 -8.51 -13.00
N SER A 127 8.50 -7.59 -13.39
CA SER A 127 8.38 -6.17 -13.06
C SER A 127 7.30 -5.42 -13.85
N ASP A 128 6.65 -6.08 -14.82
CA ASP A 128 5.60 -5.47 -15.65
C ASP A 128 4.37 -5.10 -14.80
N ARG A 129 3.93 -3.85 -14.94
CA ARG A 129 2.77 -3.31 -14.24
C ARG A 129 2.17 -2.13 -14.98
N GLU A 130 0.88 -1.93 -14.81
CA GLU A 130 0.17 -0.76 -15.34
C GLU A 130 -0.98 -0.33 -14.42
N ILE A 131 -1.46 0.89 -14.60
CA ILE A 131 -2.65 1.41 -13.92
C ILE A 131 -3.81 1.36 -14.91
N ALA A 132 -4.87 0.64 -14.55
CA ALA A 132 -6.09 0.53 -15.33
C ALA A 132 -7.22 1.33 -14.69
N GLU A 133 -7.75 2.32 -15.43
CA GLU A 133 -8.93 3.07 -15.02
C GLU A 133 -10.21 2.35 -15.48
N VAL A 134 -11.18 2.16 -14.59
CA VAL A 134 -12.38 1.37 -14.86
C VAL A 134 -13.42 2.16 -15.66
N LEU A 135 -13.89 1.61 -16.78
CA LEU A 135 -15.02 2.08 -17.58
C LEU A 135 -16.34 1.44 -17.13
N SER A 136 -16.36 0.12 -16.94
CA SER A 136 -17.56 -0.64 -16.60
C SER A 136 -17.23 -1.93 -15.86
N ILE A 137 -18.20 -2.47 -15.12
CA ILE A 137 -18.02 -3.65 -14.28
C ILE A 137 -19.08 -4.70 -14.61
N VAL A 138 -18.65 -5.94 -14.81
CA VAL A 138 -19.50 -7.13 -14.80
C VAL A 138 -19.35 -7.78 -13.43
N ALA A 139 -20.36 -7.61 -12.58
CA ALA A 139 -20.28 -7.97 -11.17
C ALA A 139 -19.84 -9.42 -10.95
N GLY A 140 -18.79 -9.60 -10.14
CA GLY A 140 -18.23 -10.90 -9.78
C GLY A 140 -17.40 -11.58 -10.88
N VAL A 141 -17.13 -10.91 -12.00
CA VAL A 141 -16.47 -11.53 -13.16
C VAL A 141 -15.30 -10.70 -13.69
N SER A 142 -15.54 -9.44 -14.05
CA SER A 142 -14.54 -8.62 -14.73
C SER A 142 -14.85 -7.14 -14.63
N PHE A 143 -13.85 -6.33 -14.97
CA PHE A 143 -14.07 -4.93 -15.34
C PHE A 143 -13.50 -4.65 -16.73
N THR A 144 -13.99 -3.59 -17.37
CA THR A 144 -13.45 -3.08 -18.62
C THR A 144 -12.69 -1.80 -18.30
N ALA A 145 -11.43 -1.71 -18.71
CA ALA A 145 -10.60 -0.52 -18.60
C ALA A 145 -11.00 0.51 -19.67
N LYS A 146 -10.77 1.80 -19.40
CA LYS A 146 -11.00 2.89 -20.37
C LYS A 146 -10.02 2.84 -21.54
N ALA A 147 -8.79 2.41 -21.27
CA ALA A 147 -7.74 2.21 -22.27
C ALA A 147 -7.46 0.71 -22.43
N ASN A 148 -6.98 0.32 -23.61
CA ASN A 148 -6.48 -1.02 -23.83
C ASN A 148 -5.22 -1.25 -23.01
N LEU A 149 -5.06 -2.47 -22.51
CA LEU A 149 -3.91 -2.91 -21.73
C LEU A 149 -2.64 -2.85 -22.56
N VAL A 150 -1.55 -2.40 -21.93
CA VAL A 150 -0.21 -2.40 -22.52
C VAL A 150 0.39 -3.80 -22.45
N TYR A 151 0.22 -4.47 -21.31
CA TYR A 151 0.78 -5.80 -21.05
C TYR A 151 -0.30 -6.89 -21.11
N SER A 152 0.14 -8.13 -21.31
CA SER A 152 -0.72 -9.30 -21.13
C SER A 152 -0.53 -9.86 -19.73
N TYR A 153 -1.62 -10.24 -19.07
CA TYR A 153 -1.67 -10.84 -17.75
C TYR A 153 -2.34 -12.22 -17.79
N VAL A 154 -2.09 -13.02 -16.75
CA VAL A 154 -2.62 -14.37 -16.58
C VAL A 154 -3.37 -14.51 -15.26
N ALA A 155 -4.10 -15.61 -15.10
CA ALA A 155 -4.73 -15.94 -13.83
C ALA A 155 -3.69 -16.02 -12.70
N GLY A 156 -4.00 -15.42 -11.56
CA GLY A 156 -3.08 -15.30 -10.42
C GLY A 156 -2.26 -14.01 -10.38
N ASP A 157 -2.22 -13.21 -11.47
CA ASP A 157 -1.63 -11.88 -11.43
C ASP A 157 -2.43 -10.94 -10.50
N LEU A 158 -1.77 -9.91 -9.96
CA LEU A 158 -2.33 -9.01 -8.96
C LEU A 158 -3.21 -7.92 -9.60
N CYS A 159 -4.38 -7.69 -9.01
CA CYS A 159 -5.18 -6.49 -9.20
C CYS A 159 -5.45 -5.84 -7.85
N ARG A 160 -4.90 -4.65 -7.60
CA ARG A 160 -4.95 -4.01 -6.29
C ARG A 160 -5.23 -2.52 -6.42
N ASP A 161 -5.85 -1.93 -5.41
CA ASP A 161 -5.83 -0.48 -5.28
C ASP A 161 -4.35 -0.02 -5.19
N PRO A 162 -3.91 0.97 -5.99
CA PRO A 162 -2.51 1.39 -6.04
C PRO A 162 -2.01 1.93 -4.69
N ASP A 163 -2.96 2.37 -3.86
CA ASP A 163 -2.80 3.08 -2.61
C ASP A 163 -3.13 2.21 -1.39
N PHE A 164 -3.29 0.90 -1.63
CA PHE A 164 -3.45 -0.12 -0.58
C PHE A 164 -2.24 -1.07 -0.52
N PHE A 165 -1.76 -1.30 0.70
CA PHE A 165 -0.66 -2.20 1.01
C PHE A 165 -1.10 -3.23 2.05
N PRO A 166 -1.49 -4.44 1.63
CA PRO A 166 -2.10 -5.44 2.52
C PRO A 166 -1.07 -6.05 3.49
N ARG A 167 0.21 -6.07 3.12
CA ARG A 167 1.28 -6.70 3.90
C ARG A 167 2.57 -5.92 3.77
N VAL A 168 2.89 -5.16 4.81
CA VAL A 168 4.11 -4.36 4.90
C VAL A 168 4.81 -4.56 6.24
N ARG A 169 6.11 -4.28 6.25
CA ARG A 169 6.94 -4.24 7.46
C ARG A 169 7.65 -2.90 7.53
N SER A 170 7.69 -2.32 8.73
CA SER A 170 8.48 -1.10 8.97
C SER A 170 9.96 -1.41 8.83
N ILE A 171 10.70 -0.43 8.31
CA ILE A 171 12.16 -0.41 8.29
C ILE A 171 12.72 0.79 9.05
N ASP A 172 11.86 1.52 9.77
CA ASP A 172 12.25 2.59 10.67
C ASP A 172 12.90 2.00 11.91
N ASP A 173 13.91 2.69 12.42
CA ASP A 173 14.64 2.36 13.64
C ASP A 173 13.98 2.95 14.91
N ARG A 174 13.10 3.93 14.73
CA ARG A 174 12.42 4.67 15.79
C ARG A 174 11.02 5.08 15.35
N LEU A 175 10.18 5.46 16.32
CA LEU A 175 8.83 5.96 16.05
C LEU A 175 8.90 7.10 15.02
N PRO A 176 8.31 6.94 13.82
CA PRO A 176 8.46 7.89 12.73
C PRO A 176 7.52 9.10 12.84
N VAL A 177 7.30 9.59 14.07
CA VAL A 177 6.40 10.71 14.36
C VAL A 177 7.22 11.89 14.82
N PHE A 178 7.07 13.01 14.11
CA PHE A 178 7.75 14.26 14.37
C PHE A 178 6.72 15.29 14.81
N GLU A 179 6.96 15.91 15.96
CA GLU A 179 6.15 17.00 16.46
C GLU A 179 6.69 18.33 15.97
N ASN A 180 5.83 19.14 15.36
CA ASN A 180 6.08 20.55 15.16
C ASN A 180 5.26 21.32 16.21
N ALA A 181 5.97 21.78 17.25
CA ALA A 181 5.45 22.27 18.53
C ALA A 181 4.37 23.37 18.47
N VAL A 182 4.02 23.89 17.29
CA VAL A 182 3.06 24.99 17.12
C VAL A 182 1.97 24.68 16.08
N LYS A 183 2.05 23.58 15.30
CA LYS A 183 1.14 23.40 14.15
C LYS A 183 0.69 21.97 13.84
N THR A 184 1.59 20.98 13.82
CA THR A 184 1.31 19.68 13.16
C THR A 184 2.08 18.52 13.78
N PHE A 185 1.53 17.31 13.66
CA PHE A 185 2.33 16.08 13.73
C PHE A 185 2.59 15.59 12.30
N THR A 186 3.82 15.17 12.02
CA THR A 186 4.19 14.57 10.74
C THR A 186 4.64 13.14 10.98
N LEU A 187 3.98 12.18 10.34
CA LEU A 187 4.41 10.79 10.31
C LEU A 187 5.15 10.53 8.99
N VAL A 188 6.46 10.23 9.07
CA VAL A 188 7.31 9.92 7.91
C VAL A 188 7.78 8.48 8.02
N HIS A 189 6.96 7.57 7.52
CA HIS A 189 7.08 6.14 7.77
C HIS A 189 7.69 5.39 6.59
N GLN A 190 8.73 4.61 6.86
CA GLN A 190 9.44 3.82 5.86
C GLN A 190 9.09 2.34 5.99
N PHE A 191 8.74 1.71 4.87
CA PHE A 191 8.31 0.32 4.86
C PHE A 191 8.70 -0.43 3.59
N ARG A 192 8.71 -1.76 3.70
CA ARG A 192 8.81 -2.70 2.57
C ARG A 192 7.50 -3.48 2.43
N GLU A 193 7.11 -3.79 1.19
CA GLU A 193 6.04 -4.74 0.90
C GLU A 193 6.61 -6.16 0.98
N ASP A 194 5.91 -7.12 1.58
CA ASP A 194 6.41 -8.51 1.72
C ASP A 194 6.37 -9.32 0.41
N SER A 195 5.83 -8.75 -0.68
CA SER A 195 5.76 -9.40 -1.99
C SER A 195 6.91 -8.98 -2.93
N GLU A 196 7.99 -8.40 -2.40
CA GLU A 196 9.20 -8.01 -3.14
C GLU A 196 10.44 -8.66 -2.51
#